data_AF-A0A4Q4WI36-F1
#
_entry.id   AF-A0A4Q4WI36-F1
#
_cell.length_a   1.000
_cell.length_b   1.000
_cell.length_c   1.000
_cell.angle_alpha   90.00
_cell.angle_beta   90.00
_cell.angle_gamma   90.00
#
_symmetry.space_group_name_H-M   'P 1'
#
loop_
_entity.id
_entity.type
_entity.pdbx_description
1 polymer ?
#
loop_
_entity_poly.entity_id
_entity_poly.type
_entity_poly.pdbx_seq_one_letter_code
_entity_poly.pdbx_strand_id
1 'polypeptide(L)'
;MAELAARYPRQVATKIGYTEAYAHLLHAGADILLHGSRFEPCGLTPLYSLRYGTVPIASRVGGLMDTITDHGSPEAAVHGATGFLRRRGASSSTTA
;
A
#
# COMPACT_ATOMS: atom_id res chain seq x y z
N MET A 1 -2.62 -15.58 -9.40
CA MET A 1 -2.18 -15.75 -7.99
C MET A 1 -2.20 -17.21 -7.56
N ALA A 2 -3.30 -17.95 -7.70
CA ALA A 2 -3.35 -19.38 -7.35
C ALA A 2 -2.29 -20.23 -8.08
N GLU A 3 -2.13 -20.05 -9.40
CA GLU A 3 -1.08 -20.73 -10.17
C GLU A 3 0.34 -20.36 -9.69
N LEU A 4 0.54 -19.10 -9.31
CA LEU A 4 1.83 -18.62 -8.82
C LEU A 4 2.14 -19.23 -7.45
N ALA A 5 1.14 -19.34 -6.57
CA ALA A 5 1.26 -20.02 -5.29
C ALA A 5 1.56 -21.52 -5.46
N ALA A 6 0.94 -22.18 -6.46
CA ALA A 6 1.26 -23.57 -6.78
C ALA A 6 2.70 -23.74 -7.30
N ARG A 7 3.18 -22.78 -8.11
CA ARG A 7 4.54 -22.80 -8.66
C ARG A 7 5.62 -22.45 -7.63
N TYR A 8 5.31 -21.57 -6.67
CA TYR A 8 6.26 -21.07 -5.66
C TYR A 8 5.68 -21.15 -4.23
N PRO A 9 5.37 -22.35 -3.71
CA PRO A 9 4.58 -22.52 -2.47
C PRO A 9 5.27 -22.01 -1.20
N ARG A 10 6.60 -21.82 -1.23
CA ARG A 10 7.38 -21.24 -0.12
C ARG A 10 7.51 -19.72 -0.16
N GLN A 11 7.05 -19.08 -1.24
CA GLN A 11 7.28 -17.65 -1.51
C GLN A 11 5.96 -16.91 -1.75
N VAL A 12 4.96 -17.62 -2.29
CA VAL A 12 3.66 -17.04 -2.64
C VAL A 12 2.56 -17.89 -2.02
N ALA A 13 1.77 -17.25 -1.16
CA ALA A 13 0.51 -17.79 -0.67
C ALA A 13 -0.66 -17.03 -1.31
N THR A 14 -1.79 -17.69 -1.50
CA THR A 14 -3.05 -17.05 -1.90
C THR A 14 -4.15 -17.51 -0.97
N LYS A 15 -4.80 -16.56 -0.29
CA LYS A 15 -6.01 -16.81 0.49
C LYS A 15 -7.20 -16.17 -0.23
N ILE A 16 -8.20 -16.98 -0.56
CA ILE A 16 -9.48 -16.49 -1.09
C ILE A 16 -10.50 -16.38 0.04
N GLY A 17 -11.32 -15.34 -0.02
CA GLY A 17 -12.27 -14.96 1.02
C GLY A 17 -11.70 -13.91 1.98
N TYR A 18 -12.61 -13.26 2.70
CA TYR A 18 -12.30 -12.19 3.64
C TYR A 18 -12.92 -12.48 5.00
N THR A 19 -12.13 -12.29 6.05
CA THR A 19 -12.62 -12.02 7.40
C THR A 19 -11.80 -10.88 7.96
N GLU A 20 -12.42 -10.04 8.78
CA GLU A 20 -11.74 -8.91 9.40
C GLU A 20 -10.56 -9.38 10.26
N ALA A 21 -10.78 -10.40 11.10
CA ALA A 21 -9.74 -10.98 11.93
C ALA A 21 -8.51 -11.43 11.12
N TYR A 22 -8.70 -12.06 9.95
CA TYR A 22 -7.59 -12.48 9.11
C TYR A 22 -6.90 -11.28 8.43
N ALA A 23 -7.63 -10.24 8.05
CA ALA A 23 -7.05 -9.03 7.50
C ALA A 23 -6.11 -8.34 8.51
N HIS A 24 -6.51 -8.28 9.79
CA HIS A 24 -5.65 -7.77 10.86
C HIS A 24 -4.38 -8.63 11.03
N LEU A 25 -4.49 -9.96 10.99
CA LEU A 25 -3.31 -10.85 11.03
C LEU A 25 -2.40 -10.67 9.81
N LEU A 26 -2.97 -10.45 8.63
CA LEU A 26 -2.19 -10.22 7.41
C LEU A 26 -1.35 -8.95 7.50
N HIS A 27 -1.92 -7.86 8.04
CA HIS A 27 -1.16 -6.66 8.33
C HIS A 27 -0.12 -6.95 9.44
N ALA A 28 -0.53 -7.44 10.60
CA ALA A 28 0.39 -7.71 11.71
C ALA A 28 1.57 -8.65 11.40
N GLY A 29 1.41 -9.59 10.44
CA GLY A 29 2.45 -10.51 10.02
C GLY A 29 3.29 -10.07 8.82
N ALA A 30 3.04 -8.88 8.26
CA ALA A 30 3.72 -8.40 7.07
C ALA A 30 4.63 -7.20 7.34
N ASP A 31 5.78 -7.17 6.67
CA ASP A 31 6.68 -6.02 6.68
C ASP A 31 6.18 -4.90 5.75
N ILE A 32 5.58 -5.27 4.61
CA ILE A 32 5.17 -4.34 3.55
C ILE A 32 3.76 -4.65 3.08
N LEU A 33 2.95 -3.60 2.92
CA LEU A 33 1.68 -3.62 2.21
C LEU A 33 1.87 -3.04 0.81
N LEU A 34 1.59 -3.83 -0.23
CA LEU A 34 1.52 -3.32 -1.60
C LEU A 34 0.06 -3.04 -1.99
N HIS A 35 -0.29 -1.75 -2.08
CA HIS A 35 -1.66 -1.30 -2.36
C HIS A 35 -1.75 -0.53 -3.69
N GLY A 36 -1.69 -1.26 -4.80
CA GLY A 36 -1.74 -0.73 -6.17
C GLY A 36 -3.15 -0.38 -6.68
N SER A 37 -4.09 0.02 -5.81
CA SER A 37 -5.48 0.29 -6.21
C SER A 37 -5.58 1.51 -7.15
N ARG A 38 -6.61 1.52 -8.00
CA ARG A 38 -6.99 2.68 -8.84
C ARG A 38 -8.08 3.54 -8.20
N PHE A 39 -8.74 3.01 -7.18
CA PHE A 39 -9.82 3.67 -6.47
C PHE A 39 -9.79 3.24 -5.00
N GLU A 40 -9.76 4.22 -4.10
CA GLU A 40 -9.82 4.00 -2.67
C GLU A 40 -10.33 5.31 -2.02
N PRO A 41 -11.51 5.32 -1.39
CA PRO A 41 -12.12 6.55 -0.90
C PRO A 41 -11.78 6.91 0.55
N CYS A 42 -11.37 5.97 1.40
CA CYS A 42 -11.41 6.14 2.86
C CYS A 42 -10.06 6.00 3.57
N GLY A 43 -9.07 5.33 2.98
CA GLY A 43 -7.73 5.16 3.54
C GLY A 43 -7.62 4.10 4.64
N LEU A 44 -8.64 3.26 4.84
CA LEU A 44 -8.65 2.32 5.98
C LEU A 44 -7.53 1.27 5.91
N THR A 45 -7.22 0.78 4.71
CA THR A 45 -6.18 -0.25 4.56
C THR A 45 -4.78 0.24 4.97
N PRO A 46 -4.31 1.43 4.53
CA PRO A 46 -3.06 1.98 5.05
C PRO A 46 -3.12 2.31 6.55
N LEU A 47 -4.26 2.72 7.12
CA LEU A 47 -4.36 2.90 8.58
C LEU A 47 -4.09 1.60 9.35
N TYR A 48 -4.66 0.46 8.92
CA TYR A 48 -4.35 -0.84 9.52
C TYR A 48 -2.88 -1.21 9.34
N SER A 49 -2.33 -1.01 8.14
CA SER A 49 -0.91 -1.23 7.87
C SER A 49 -0.02 -0.47 8.87
N LEU A 50 -0.24 0.84 9.00
CA LEU A 50 0.53 1.71 9.89
C LEU A 50 0.35 1.34 11.36
N ARG A 51 -0.87 0.98 11.77
CA ARG A 51 -1.16 0.54 13.15
C ARG A 51 -0.32 -0.68 13.55
N TYR A 52 -0.04 -1.57 12.61
CA TYR A 52 0.73 -2.79 12.84
C TYR A 52 2.22 -2.68 12.48
N GLY A 53 2.68 -1.51 12.02
CA GLY A 53 4.08 -1.32 11.62
C GLY A 53 4.43 -1.87 10.23
N THR A 54 3.43 -2.25 9.45
CA THR A 54 3.59 -2.69 8.06
C THR A 54 3.72 -1.46 7.16
N VAL A 55 4.82 -1.32 6.43
CA VAL A 55 5.08 -0.13 5.61
C VAL A 55 4.22 -0.16 4.34
N PRO A 56 3.34 0.84 4.11
CA PRO A 56 2.52 0.89 2.92
C PRO A 56 3.29 1.44 1.70
N ILE A 57 3.19 0.72 0.58
CA ILE A 57 3.57 1.16 -0.77
C ILE A 57 2.30 1.21 -1.60
N ALA A 58 1.82 2.41 -1.93
CA ALA A 58 0.47 2.59 -2.45
C ALA A 58 0.41 3.47 -3.71
N SER A 59 -0.68 3.33 -4.46
CA SER A 59 -1.04 4.30 -5.50
C SER A 59 -1.43 5.64 -4.89
N ARG A 60 -1.21 6.73 -5.63
CA ARG A 60 -1.60 8.09 -5.21
C ARG A 60 -3.05 8.39 -5.62
N VAL A 61 -4.01 7.78 -4.92
CA VAL A 61 -5.45 7.92 -5.17
C VAL A 61 -6.23 8.03 -3.85
N GLY A 62 -7.20 8.95 -3.80
CA GLY A 62 -8.13 9.15 -2.68
C GLY A 62 -7.50 8.95 -1.31
N GLY A 63 -8.13 8.12 -0.48
CA GLY A 63 -7.75 7.93 0.92
C GLY A 63 -6.34 7.34 1.12
N LEU A 64 -5.71 6.73 0.12
CA LEU A 64 -4.31 6.31 0.19
C LEU A 64 -3.37 7.53 0.23
N MET A 65 -3.66 8.56 -0.57
CA MET A 65 -2.88 9.80 -0.57
C MET A 65 -3.08 10.59 0.72
N ASP A 66 -4.31 10.58 1.24
CA ASP A 66 -4.67 11.36 2.42
C ASP A 66 -4.14 10.73 3.73
N THR A 67 -3.88 9.42 3.73
CA THR A 67 -3.43 8.69 4.91
C THR A 67 -1.91 8.55 5.01
N ILE A 68 -1.21 8.45 3.87
CA ILE A 68 0.22 8.12 3.85
C ILE A 68 1.05 9.39 3.70
N THR A 69 1.89 9.67 4.70
CA THR A 69 2.93 10.69 4.63
C THR A 69 4.07 10.15 3.77
N ASP A 70 4.06 10.55 2.50
CA ASP A 70 4.98 10.06 1.47
C ASP A 70 6.42 10.51 1.73
N HIS A 71 7.37 9.61 1.44
CA HIS A 71 8.79 9.93 1.45
C HIS A 71 9.10 11.12 0.53
N GLY A 72 9.73 12.15 1.09
CA GLY A 72 10.10 13.37 0.36
C GLY A 72 8.98 14.42 0.27
N SER A 73 7.82 14.18 0.90
CA SER A 73 6.85 15.24 1.13
C SER A 73 7.37 16.26 2.15
N PRO A 74 6.89 17.52 2.11
CA PRO A 74 7.21 18.52 3.14
C PRO A 74 6.85 18.05 4.55
N GLU A 75 5.74 17.33 4.70
CA GLU A 75 5.29 16.79 5.98
C GLU A 75 6.25 15.73 6.54
N ALA A 76 6.81 14.87 5.67
CA ALA A 76 7.81 13.89 6.08
C ALA A 76 9.08 14.53 6.66
N ALA A 77 9.41 15.78 6.31
CA ALA A 77 10.55 16.49 6.88
C ALA A 77 10.33 16.92 8.34
N VAL A 78 9.06 17.00 8.77
CA VAL A 78 8.69 17.41 10.14
C VAL A 78 8.45 16.20 11.03
N HIS A 79 7.67 15.22 10.55
CA HIS A 79 7.18 14.11 11.37
C HIS A 79 7.74 12.73 10.95
N GLY A 80 8.56 12.69 9.91
CA GLY A 80 9.01 11.44 9.29
C GLY A 80 8.01 10.92 8.25
N ALA A 81 8.52 10.12 7.31
CA ALA A 81 7.68 9.44 6.33
C ALA A 81 7.02 8.20 6.95
N THR A 82 5.78 7.93 6.57
CA THR A 82 5.03 6.73 7.02
C THR A 82 4.88 5.69 5.92
N GLY A 83 5.21 6.02 4.66
CA GLY A 83 5.22 5.07 3.56
C GLY A 83 5.65 5.68 2.23
N PHE A 84 5.30 5.00 1.14
CA PHE A 84 5.67 5.38 -0.22
C PHE A 84 4.45 5.45 -1.14
N LEU A 85 4.24 6.59 -1.79
CA LEU A 85 3.21 6.77 -2.80
C LEU A 85 3.83 6.75 -4.21
N ARG A 86 3.25 5.96 -5.11
CA ARG A 86 3.69 5.86 -6.51
C ARG A 86 3.79 7.25 -7.14
N ARG A 87 4.97 7.59 -7.67
CA ARG A 87 5.15 8.81 -8.48
C ARG A 87 4.31 8.69 -9.75
N ARG A 88 3.60 9.75 -10.12
CA ARG A 88 3.04 9.83 -11.47
C ARG A 88 4.20 9.82 -12.47
N GLY A 89 4.04 9.08 -13.57
CA GLY A 89 4.96 9.20 -14.69
C GLY A 89 4.97 10.65 -15.15
N ALA A 90 6.14 11.20 -15.48
CA ALA A 90 6.21 12.51 -16.10
C ALA A 90 5.39 12.44 -17.39
N SER A 91 4.27 13.16 -17.45
CA SER A 91 3.72 13.49 -18.76
C SER A 91 4.75 14.39 -19.41
N SER A 92 5.43 13.91 -20.45
CA SER A 92 6.11 14.80 -21.37
C SER A 92 5.05 15.75 -21.88
N SER A 93 5.05 16.99 -21.38
CA SER A 93 4.28 18.07 -21.98
C SER A 93 4.91 18.31 -23.35
N THR A 94 4.43 17.59 -24.36
CA THR A 94 4.62 17.98 -25.75
C THR A 94 3.79 19.24 -25.93
N THR A 95 4.39 20.38 -25.63
CA THR A 95 3.89 21.68 -26.05
C THR A 95 3.96 21.68 -27.58
N ALA A 96 2.80 21.63 -28.22
CA ALA A 96 2.63 21.99 -29.63
C ALA A 96 2.20 23.46 -29.70
#